data_AF-A0A100VVU2-F1
#
_entry.id   AF-A0A100VVU2-F1
#
_cell.length_a   1.000
_cell.length_b   1.000
_cell.length_c   1.000
_cell.angle_alpha   90.00
_cell.angle_beta   90.00
_cell.angle_gamma   90.00
#
_symmetry.space_group_name_H-M   'P 1'
#
loop_
_entity.id
_entity.type
_entity.pdbx_description
1 polymer ?
#
loop_
_entity_poly.entity_id
_entity_poly.type
_entity_poly.pdbx_seq_one_letter_code
_entity_poly.pdbx_strand_id
1 'polypeptide(L)'
;MIARAYHQVNLDVPAAAELPTVPGLDLALSAVNVARFGGDPHRYRSALQGISLPSDAMVNVAAVAAWRCGVLGIRADALARLPLLPIDVAASVLGLPVDAVVPFTNGQAVDRFYWPLRPQGQLIARIGGFTGLGGMWDHPPTDPAPYGQGRWVVSVGGHRKQIDADVFGHVVSSELTGTPVDDGPRTAQLVVRPNSYLAEIWPA
;
A
#
# COMPACT_ATOMS: atom_id res chain seq x y z
N MET A 1 15.57 -0.65 19.51
CA MET A 1 15.12 -1.04 18.16
C MET A 1 14.80 0.24 17.40
N ILE A 2 15.50 0.54 16.31
CA ILE A 2 15.20 1.76 15.52
C ILE A 2 13.88 1.50 14.79
N ALA A 3 12.82 2.23 15.13
CA ALA A 3 11.53 2.11 14.45
C ALA A 3 11.69 2.55 13.00
N ARG A 4 11.31 1.68 12.06
CA ARG A 4 11.39 1.89 10.61
C ARG A 4 9.99 2.08 10.04
N ALA A 5 9.90 2.69 8.87
CA ALA A 5 8.66 2.71 8.10
C ALA A 5 8.25 1.27 7.73
N TYR A 6 6.96 0.95 7.85
CA TYR A 6 6.39 -0.32 7.42
C TYR A 6 4.86 -0.24 7.32
N HIS A 7 4.26 -1.15 6.57
CA HIS A 7 2.83 -1.46 6.63
C HIS A 7 2.66 -2.80 7.33
N GLN A 8 1.73 -2.90 8.28
CA GLN A 8 1.59 -4.08 9.14
C GLN A 8 1.39 -5.37 8.35
N VAL A 9 0.61 -5.30 7.27
CA VAL A 9 0.30 -6.43 6.37
C VAL A 9 1.48 -6.85 5.48
N ASN A 10 2.63 -6.17 5.61
CA ASN A 10 3.85 -6.41 4.83
C ASN A 10 5.05 -6.78 5.73
N LEU A 11 4.84 -7.11 7.00
CA LEU A 11 5.94 -7.43 7.91
C LEU A 11 6.67 -8.72 7.54
N ASP A 12 5.99 -9.66 6.88
CA ASP A 12 6.62 -10.88 6.38
C ASP A 12 7.56 -10.57 5.23
N VAL A 13 8.78 -11.08 5.32
CA VAL A 13 9.80 -10.98 4.26
C VAL A 13 9.54 -12.11 3.25
N PRO A 14 9.21 -11.78 1.99
CA PRO A 14 8.99 -12.80 0.98
C PRO A 14 10.30 -13.51 0.63
N ALA A 15 10.23 -14.82 0.45
CA ALA A 15 11.35 -15.60 -0.08
C ALA A 15 11.69 -15.16 -1.51
N ALA A 16 12.92 -15.41 -1.93
CA ALA A 16 13.30 -15.24 -3.34
C ALA A 16 12.44 -16.16 -4.21
N ALA A 17 11.81 -15.58 -5.23
CA ALA A 17 10.89 -16.27 -6.13
C ALA A 17 11.20 -15.93 -7.59
N GLU A 18 11.10 -16.94 -8.45
CA GLU A 18 11.18 -16.77 -9.90
C GLU A 18 9.83 -16.35 -10.46
N LEU A 19 9.86 -15.50 -11.50
CA LEU A 19 8.64 -15.09 -12.19
C LEU A 19 8.21 -16.17 -13.19
N PRO A 20 6.89 -16.41 -13.34
CA PRO A 20 6.41 -17.31 -14.38
C PRO A 20 6.73 -16.75 -15.78
N THR A 21 6.97 -17.63 -16.73
CA THR A 21 7.10 -17.24 -18.14
C THR A 21 5.72 -17.20 -18.78
N VAL A 22 5.30 -16.04 -19.29
CA VAL A 22 3.99 -15.84 -19.90
C VAL A 22 4.18 -15.24 -21.30
N PRO A 23 3.83 -15.95 -22.38
CA PRO A 23 4.00 -15.45 -23.74
C PRO A 23 3.33 -14.08 -23.94
N GLY A 24 4.09 -13.13 -24.49
CA GLY A 24 3.61 -11.77 -24.77
C GLY A 24 3.63 -10.81 -23.58
N LEU A 25 4.09 -11.23 -22.40
CA LEU A 25 4.26 -10.35 -21.23
C LEU A 25 5.69 -10.36 -20.70
N ASP A 26 6.23 -9.17 -20.46
CA ASP A 26 7.51 -8.99 -19.76
C ASP A 26 7.26 -8.70 -18.27
N LEU A 27 7.15 -9.78 -17.48
CA LEU A 27 6.95 -9.67 -16.03
C LEU A 27 8.21 -9.16 -15.30
N ALA A 28 9.40 -9.29 -15.91
CA ALA A 28 10.62 -8.74 -15.34
C ALA A 28 10.61 -7.22 -15.41
N LEU A 29 10.22 -6.65 -16.55
CA LEU A 29 9.97 -5.21 -16.70
C LEU A 29 8.86 -4.74 -15.76
N SER A 30 7.78 -5.52 -15.62
CA SER A 30 6.72 -5.22 -14.65
C SER A 30 7.25 -5.11 -13.22
N ALA A 31 8.10 -6.04 -12.78
CA ALA A 31 8.73 -5.99 -11.46
C ALA A 31 9.65 -4.78 -11.28
N VAL A 32 10.37 -4.35 -12.32
CA VAL A 32 11.16 -3.11 -12.29
C VAL A 32 10.26 -1.89 -12.13
N ASN A 33 9.12 -1.86 -12.82
CA ASN A 33 8.15 -0.78 -12.68
C ASN A 33 7.54 -0.73 -11.28
N VAL A 34 7.25 -1.88 -10.66
CA VAL A 34 6.79 -1.93 -9.25
C VAL A 34 7.75 -1.18 -8.33
N ALA A 35 9.06 -1.45 -8.43
CA ALA A 35 10.07 -0.73 -7.67
C ALA A 35 10.09 0.78 -7.99
N ARG A 36 10.04 1.14 -9.27
CA ARG A 36 10.02 2.53 -9.74
C ARG A 36 8.84 3.32 -9.18
N PHE A 37 7.70 2.69 -9.00
CA PHE A 37 6.49 3.29 -8.44
C PHE A 37 6.32 3.07 -6.93
N GLY A 38 7.40 2.70 -6.23
CA GLY A 38 7.46 2.66 -4.76
C GLY A 38 6.94 1.37 -4.11
N GLY A 39 6.62 0.34 -4.89
CA GLY A 39 6.26 -0.97 -4.38
C GLY A 39 7.48 -1.89 -4.14
N ASP A 40 7.24 -3.02 -3.49
CA ASP A 40 8.24 -4.05 -3.20
C ASP A 40 8.33 -5.09 -4.35
N PRO A 41 9.40 -5.10 -5.15
CA PRO A 41 9.54 -6.02 -6.27
C PRO A 41 9.82 -7.47 -5.84
N HIS A 42 10.25 -7.74 -4.61
CA HIS A 42 10.42 -9.10 -4.10
C HIS A 42 9.08 -9.71 -3.71
N ARG A 43 8.23 -8.93 -3.03
CA ARG A 43 6.85 -9.33 -2.74
C ARG A 43 6.05 -9.56 -4.01
N TYR A 44 6.28 -8.72 -5.02
CA TYR A 44 5.63 -8.87 -6.32
C TYR A 44 5.99 -10.20 -6.99
N ARG A 45 7.27 -10.57 -7.01
CA ARG A 45 7.71 -11.87 -7.56
C ARG A 45 7.11 -13.04 -6.78
N SER A 46 7.12 -12.96 -5.45
CA SER A 46 6.55 -14.00 -4.60
C SER A 46 5.04 -14.15 -4.81
N ALA A 47 4.31 -13.05 -4.99
CA ALA A 47 2.86 -13.07 -5.24
C ALA A 47 2.48 -13.68 -6.60
N LEU A 48 3.39 -13.66 -7.58
CA LEU A 48 3.17 -14.25 -8.91
C LEU A 48 3.68 -15.69 -9.03
N GLN A 49 4.39 -16.19 -8.02
CA GLN A 49 5.06 -17.48 -8.09
C GLN A 49 4.04 -18.61 -8.32
N GLY A 50 4.31 -19.45 -9.32
CA GLY A 50 3.50 -20.64 -9.62
C GLY A 50 2.14 -20.34 -10.29
N ILE A 51 1.78 -19.07 -10.50
CA ILE A 51 0.56 -18.71 -11.22
C ILE A 51 0.80 -18.89 -12.72
N SER A 52 -0.01 -19.76 -13.34
CA SER A 52 0.00 -20.01 -14.78
C SER A 52 -1.39 -19.74 -15.34
N LEU A 53 -1.52 -18.60 -16.02
CA LEU A 53 -2.76 -18.17 -16.65
C LEU A 53 -2.46 -17.58 -18.04
N PRO A 54 -3.46 -17.52 -18.93
CA PRO A 54 -3.36 -16.76 -20.19
C PRO A 54 -2.93 -15.30 -19.96
N SER A 55 -2.34 -14.69 -20.98
CA SER A 55 -1.71 -13.36 -20.86
C SER A 55 -2.69 -12.26 -20.46
N ASP A 56 -3.91 -12.26 -20.99
CA ASP A 56 -4.97 -11.32 -20.63
C ASP A 56 -5.35 -11.42 -19.15
N ALA A 57 -5.51 -12.63 -18.63
CA ALA A 57 -5.76 -12.87 -17.21
C ALA A 57 -4.55 -12.50 -16.34
N MET A 58 -3.33 -12.79 -16.80
CA MET A 58 -2.09 -12.47 -16.07
C MET A 58 -1.90 -10.95 -15.91
N VAL A 59 -2.36 -10.12 -16.85
CA VAL A 59 -2.36 -8.65 -16.66
C VAL A 59 -3.20 -8.26 -15.44
N ASN A 60 -4.35 -8.91 -15.23
CA ASN A 60 -5.18 -8.66 -14.05
C ASN A 60 -4.49 -9.08 -12.74
N VAL A 61 -3.86 -10.26 -12.75
CA VAL A 61 -3.07 -10.75 -11.61
C VAL A 61 -1.93 -9.78 -11.30
N ALA A 62 -1.18 -9.35 -12.32
CA ALA A 62 -0.07 -8.42 -12.18
C ALA A 62 -0.50 -7.07 -11.60
N ALA A 63 -1.65 -6.53 -12.00
CA ALA A 63 -2.17 -5.27 -11.45
C ALA A 63 -2.51 -5.40 -9.96
N VAL A 64 -3.23 -6.46 -9.57
CA VAL A 64 -3.56 -6.73 -8.16
C VAL A 64 -2.31 -6.98 -7.33
N ALA A 65 -1.35 -7.75 -7.85
CA ALA A 65 -0.08 -8.03 -7.19
C ALA A 65 0.75 -6.75 -7.00
N ALA A 66 0.84 -5.89 -8.00
CA ALA A 66 1.57 -4.63 -7.90
C ALA A 66 0.95 -3.70 -6.84
N TRP A 67 -0.37 -3.60 -6.78
CA TRP A 67 -1.07 -2.85 -5.73
C TRP A 67 -0.80 -3.45 -4.33
N ARG A 68 -0.95 -4.78 -4.20
CA ARG A 68 -0.65 -5.52 -2.96
C ARG A 68 0.77 -5.28 -2.45
N CYS A 69 1.69 -4.98 -3.34
CA CYS A 69 3.09 -4.70 -3.04
C CYS A 69 3.39 -3.22 -2.79
N GLY A 70 2.38 -2.36 -2.76
CA GLY A 70 2.51 -0.95 -2.34
C GLY A 70 2.46 0.06 -3.48
N VAL A 71 2.21 -0.34 -4.74
CA VAL A 71 2.02 0.62 -5.85
C VAL A 71 0.66 1.29 -5.71
N LEU A 72 0.61 2.39 -4.97
CA LEU A 72 -0.65 3.05 -4.60
C LEU A 72 -1.43 3.60 -5.81
N GLY A 73 -0.71 4.10 -6.81
CA GLY A 73 -1.30 4.78 -7.98
C GLY A 73 -2.21 3.89 -8.84
N ILE A 74 -2.13 2.56 -8.69
CA ILE A 74 -2.97 1.61 -9.45
C ILE A 74 -4.10 1.00 -8.61
N ARG A 75 -4.33 1.47 -7.37
CA ARG A 75 -5.37 0.91 -6.48
C ARG A 75 -6.73 0.78 -7.15
N ALA A 76 -7.20 1.82 -7.83
CA ALA A 76 -8.52 1.82 -8.47
C ALA A 76 -8.62 0.76 -9.57
N ASP A 77 -7.59 0.65 -10.42
CA ASP A 77 -7.51 -0.34 -11.50
C ASP A 77 -7.39 -1.77 -10.93
N ALA A 78 -6.57 -1.97 -9.89
CA ALA A 78 -6.44 -3.25 -9.20
C ALA A 78 -7.77 -3.71 -8.57
N LEU A 79 -8.51 -2.82 -7.90
CA LEU A 79 -9.81 -3.13 -7.33
C LEU A 79 -10.88 -3.45 -8.39
N ALA A 80 -10.84 -2.79 -9.55
CA ALA A 80 -11.73 -3.11 -10.66
C ALA A 80 -11.43 -4.49 -11.29
N ARG A 81 -10.16 -4.93 -11.25
CA ARG A 81 -9.71 -6.21 -11.80
C ARG A 81 -9.81 -7.38 -10.83
N LEU A 82 -9.78 -7.13 -9.51
CA LEU A 82 -9.83 -8.17 -8.49
C LEU A 82 -11.03 -9.14 -8.66
N PRO A 83 -12.26 -8.69 -8.96
CA PRO A 83 -13.40 -9.58 -9.20
C PRO A 83 -13.28 -10.44 -10.47
N LEU A 84 -12.34 -10.14 -11.37
CA LEU A 84 -12.11 -10.89 -12.61
C LEU A 84 -11.19 -12.11 -12.39
N LEU A 85 -10.58 -12.23 -11.21
CA LEU A 85 -9.66 -13.31 -10.89
C LEU A 85 -10.43 -14.53 -10.34
N PRO A 86 -9.97 -15.75 -10.64
CA PRO A 86 -10.33 -16.92 -9.85
C PRO A 86 -10.05 -16.66 -8.36
N ILE A 87 -10.96 -17.07 -7.48
CA ILE A 87 -10.91 -16.68 -6.06
C ILE A 87 -9.66 -17.22 -5.34
N ASP A 88 -9.17 -18.37 -5.75
CA ASP A 88 -7.92 -18.99 -5.28
C ASP A 88 -6.68 -18.19 -5.72
N VAL A 89 -6.68 -17.70 -6.95
CA VAL A 89 -5.62 -16.81 -7.46
C VAL A 89 -5.66 -15.46 -6.71
N ALA A 90 -6.84 -14.88 -6.52
CA ALA A 90 -7.00 -13.65 -5.74
C ALA A 90 -6.50 -13.83 -4.29
N ALA A 91 -6.87 -14.93 -3.65
CA ALA A 91 -6.42 -15.29 -2.30
C ALA A 91 -4.89 -15.40 -2.22
N SER A 92 -4.29 -16.12 -3.17
CA SER A 92 -2.84 -16.29 -3.26
C SER A 92 -2.11 -14.96 -3.44
N VAL A 93 -2.54 -14.13 -4.40
CA VAL A 93 -1.92 -12.82 -4.67
C VAL A 93 -2.05 -11.88 -3.48
N LEU A 94 -3.21 -11.85 -2.81
CA LEU A 94 -3.44 -11.00 -1.64
C LEU A 94 -2.74 -11.52 -0.39
N GLY A 95 -2.31 -12.79 -0.36
CA GLY A 95 -1.81 -13.45 0.86
C GLY A 95 -2.92 -13.60 1.90
N LEU A 96 -4.13 -13.95 1.45
CA LEU A 96 -5.31 -14.14 2.28
C LEU A 96 -5.81 -15.60 2.19
N PRO A 97 -6.48 -16.11 3.24
CA PRO A 97 -7.39 -17.24 3.11
C PRO A 97 -8.49 -16.97 2.07
N VAL A 98 -8.93 -18.01 1.37
CA VAL A 98 -9.95 -17.90 0.30
C VAL A 98 -11.26 -17.27 0.81
N ASP A 99 -11.69 -17.64 2.01
CA ASP A 99 -12.90 -17.11 2.67
C ASP A 99 -12.77 -15.64 3.09
N ALA A 100 -11.55 -15.10 3.15
CA ALA A 100 -11.29 -13.70 3.47
C ALA A 100 -11.28 -12.77 2.24
N VAL A 101 -11.27 -13.30 1.01
CA VAL A 101 -11.20 -12.49 -0.24
C VAL A 101 -12.46 -11.64 -0.46
N VAL A 102 -13.64 -12.22 -0.25
CA VAL A 102 -14.92 -11.50 -0.40
C VAL A 102 -15.07 -10.41 0.69
N PRO A 103 -14.85 -10.71 1.99
CA PRO A 103 -14.79 -9.68 3.03
C PRO A 103 -13.80 -8.56 2.72
N PHE A 104 -12.60 -8.89 2.23
CA PHE A 104 -11.60 -7.91 1.83
C PHE A 104 -12.11 -6.98 0.73
N THR A 105 -12.65 -7.54 -0.35
CA THR A 105 -13.18 -6.77 -1.49
C THR A 105 -14.29 -5.81 -1.03
N ASN A 106 -15.25 -6.31 -0.23
CA ASN A 106 -16.35 -5.51 0.28
C ASN A 106 -15.87 -4.41 1.23
N GLY A 107 -14.93 -4.73 2.13
CA GLY A 107 -14.36 -3.75 3.05
C GLY A 107 -13.57 -2.65 2.33
N GLN A 108 -12.82 -2.99 1.28
CA GLN A 108 -12.05 -2.02 0.48
C GLN A 108 -12.92 -1.01 -0.28
N ALA A 109 -14.20 -1.30 -0.50
CA ALA A 109 -15.15 -0.36 -1.10
C ALA A 109 -15.49 0.82 -0.17
N VAL A 110 -15.35 0.64 1.15
CA VAL A 110 -15.73 1.64 2.16
C VAL A 110 -14.57 2.08 3.06
N ASP A 111 -13.51 1.28 3.14
CA ASP A 111 -12.32 1.54 3.96
C ASP A 111 -11.04 1.11 3.22
N ARG A 112 -10.26 2.10 2.78
CA ARG A 112 -8.95 1.88 2.13
C ARG A 112 -7.96 1.10 3.00
N PHE A 113 -8.12 1.16 4.32
CA PHE A 113 -7.26 0.47 5.26
C PHE A 113 -7.83 -0.88 5.67
N TYR A 114 -8.96 -1.33 5.13
CA TYR A 114 -9.57 -2.59 5.55
C TYR A 114 -8.65 -3.79 5.30
N TRP A 115 -8.45 -4.60 6.34
CA TRP A 115 -7.78 -5.88 6.27
C TRP A 115 -8.54 -6.89 7.14
N PRO A 116 -9.09 -7.98 6.58
CA PRO A 116 -9.99 -8.87 7.30
C PRO A 116 -9.31 -9.61 8.46
N LEU A 117 -7.97 -9.76 8.42
CA LEU A 117 -7.21 -10.45 9.46
C LEU A 117 -6.59 -9.50 10.49
N ARG A 118 -6.86 -8.20 10.43
CA ARG A 118 -6.23 -7.24 11.37
C ARG A 118 -6.97 -7.27 12.72
N PRO A 119 -6.27 -7.55 13.83
CA PRO A 119 -6.78 -7.33 15.18
C PRO A 119 -7.25 -5.88 15.41
N GLN A 120 -8.32 -5.71 16.19
CA GLN A 120 -8.87 -4.40 16.50
C GLN A 120 -7.83 -3.48 17.18
N GLY A 121 -7.79 -2.22 16.75
CA GLY A 121 -6.94 -1.18 17.36
C GLY A 121 -5.44 -1.28 17.01
N GLN A 122 -5.04 -2.23 16.16
CA GLN A 122 -3.63 -2.38 15.81
C GLN A 122 -3.16 -1.30 14.82
N LEU A 123 -1.92 -0.82 15.03
CA LEU A 123 -1.22 0.11 14.16
C LEU A 123 -1.16 -0.40 12.71
N ILE A 124 -1.65 0.39 11.76
CA ILE A 124 -1.72 0.03 10.34
C ILE A 124 -0.37 0.23 9.65
N ALA A 125 0.24 1.41 9.83
CA ALA A 125 1.49 1.74 9.15
C ALA A 125 2.33 2.75 9.92
N ARG A 126 3.64 2.69 9.70
CA ARG A 126 4.61 3.73 10.05
C ARG A 126 5.21 4.28 8.77
N ILE A 127 5.25 5.59 8.64
CA ILE A 127 5.76 6.31 7.48
C ILE A 127 6.91 7.20 7.93
N GLY A 128 7.98 7.26 7.12
CA GLY A 128 9.07 8.18 7.30
C GLY A 128 10.39 7.55 7.76
N GLY A 129 11.02 8.21 8.72
CA GLY A 129 12.40 8.02 9.14
C GLY A 129 13.21 9.29 8.91
N PHE A 130 14.32 9.43 9.64
CA PHE A 130 15.22 10.58 9.48
C PHE A 130 16.10 10.43 8.22
N THR A 131 16.20 11.45 7.39
CA THR A 131 17.00 11.43 6.15
C THR A 131 18.47 11.14 6.38
N GLY A 132 19.06 11.57 7.51
CA GLY A 132 20.43 11.19 7.87
C GLY A 132 20.65 9.68 8.10
N LEU A 133 19.56 8.90 8.20
CA LEU A 133 19.55 7.44 8.30
C LEU A 133 18.83 6.77 7.11
N GLY A 134 18.70 7.47 5.98
CA GLY A 134 18.02 6.97 4.78
C GLY A 134 16.50 7.06 4.84
N GLY A 135 15.94 7.81 5.78
CA GLY A 135 14.51 8.09 5.88
C GLY A 135 14.05 9.29 5.05
N MET A 136 12.76 9.61 5.18
CA MET A 136 12.10 10.58 4.31
C MET A 136 12.17 12.03 4.80
N TRP A 137 12.32 12.25 6.12
CA TRP A 137 12.20 13.59 6.69
C TRP A 137 13.52 14.13 7.20
N ASP A 138 13.82 15.36 6.83
CA ASP A 138 14.89 16.19 7.39
C ASP A 138 14.49 16.82 8.74
N HIS A 139 13.18 17.00 8.97
CA HIS A 139 12.58 17.44 10.22
C HIS A 139 11.42 16.52 10.65
N PRO A 140 11.10 16.39 11.95
CA PRO A 140 9.91 15.66 12.40
C PRO A 140 8.63 16.24 11.75
N PRO A 141 7.71 15.40 11.22
CA PRO A 141 6.43 15.88 10.74
C PRO A 141 5.55 16.41 11.88
N THR A 142 4.86 17.53 11.65
CA THR A 142 3.92 18.17 12.58
C THR A 142 2.58 18.47 11.93
N ASP A 143 1.61 18.91 12.73
CA ASP A 143 0.32 19.46 12.30
C ASP A 143 -0.44 18.56 11.30
N PRO A 144 -0.72 17.29 11.65
CA PRO A 144 -1.41 16.38 10.75
C PRO A 144 -2.85 16.86 10.57
N ALA A 145 -3.25 17.12 9.33
CA ALA A 145 -4.62 17.45 8.99
C ALA A 145 -5.17 16.49 7.93
N PRO A 146 -6.42 16.03 8.05
CA PRO A 146 -7.06 15.19 7.04
C PRO A 146 -7.31 15.97 5.76
N TYR A 147 -7.16 15.30 4.62
CA TYR A 147 -7.32 15.88 3.28
C TYR A 147 -8.14 14.98 2.33
N GLY A 148 -8.83 13.99 2.88
CA GLY A 148 -9.66 13.01 2.17
C GLY A 148 -9.42 11.61 2.72
N GLN A 149 -10.10 10.61 2.15
CA GLN A 149 -9.97 9.23 2.63
C GLN A 149 -8.54 8.71 2.42
N GLY A 150 -7.85 8.35 3.51
CA GLY A 150 -6.46 7.90 3.48
C GLY A 150 -5.45 8.95 3.04
N ARG A 151 -5.84 10.24 3.09
CA ARG A 151 -4.98 11.36 2.70
C ARG A 151 -4.86 12.36 3.84
N TRP A 152 -3.64 12.78 4.11
CA TRP A 152 -3.33 13.77 5.12
C TRP A 152 -2.28 14.74 4.60
N VAL A 153 -2.22 15.89 5.24
CA VAL A 153 -1.16 16.89 5.06
C VAL A 153 -0.42 17.05 6.38
N VAL A 154 0.90 17.23 6.28
CA VAL A 154 1.79 17.47 7.42
C VAL A 154 2.77 18.59 7.09
N SER A 155 3.23 19.29 8.12
CA SER A 155 4.32 20.25 8.03
C SER A 155 5.66 19.56 8.30
N VAL A 156 6.66 19.79 7.46
CA VAL A 156 8.02 19.25 7.58
C VAL A 156 9.00 20.37 7.20
N GLY A 157 9.78 20.87 8.16
CA GLY A 157 10.83 21.86 7.87
C GLY A 157 10.33 23.16 7.21
N GLY A 158 9.10 23.59 7.52
CA GLY A 158 8.47 24.75 6.87
C GLY A 158 7.79 24.47 5.52
N HIS A 159 7.85 23.23 5.03
CA HIS A 159 7.15 22.79 3.83
C HIS A 159 5.92 21.95 4.18
N ARG A 160 4.86 22.05 3.39
CA ARG A 160 3.71 21.14 3.49
C ARG A 160 3.88 19.95 2.56
N LYS A 161 3.66 18.76 3.10
CA LYS A 161 3.72 17.48 2.39
C LYS A 161 2.37 16.80 2.49
N GLN A 162 1.96 16.14 1.41
CA GLN A 162 0.79 15.29 1.39
C GLN A 162 1.24 13.83 1.53
N ILE A 163 0.54 13.08 2.38
CA ILE A 163 0.66 11.64 2.53
C ILE A 163 -0.64 11.04 1.97
N ASP A 164 -0.51 10.18 0.97
CA ASP A 164 -1.59 9.31 0.50
C ASP A 164 -1.22 7.88 0.86
N ALA A 165 -2.14 7.14 1.48
CA ALA A 165 -1.88 5.79 1.93
C ALA A 165 -3.11 4.88 1.87
N ASP A 166 -2.84 3.59 1.79
CA ASP A 166 -3.83 2.54 2.03
C ASP A 166 -3.23 1.42 2.90
N VAL A 167 -3.92 0.30 2.97
CA VAL A 167 -3.47 -0.87 3.73
C VAL A 167 -2.08 -1.39 3.29
N PHE A 168 -1.70 -1.25 2.01
CA PHE A 168 -0.48 -1.87 1.44
C PHE A 168 0.68 -0.91 1.26
N GLY A 169 0.42 0.37 1.02
CA GLY A 169 1.49 1.32 0.70
C GLY A 169 1.13 2.77 0.96
N HIS A 170 2.12 3.63 0.73
CA HIS A 170 1.97 5.07 0.83
C HIS A 170 2.83 5.79 -0.20
N VAL A 171 2.42 7.00 -0.55
CA VAL A 171 3.18 7.96 -1.35
C VAL A 171 3.21 9.27 -0.59
N VAL A 172 4.37 9.93 -0.64
CA VAL A 172 4.53 11.28 -0.12
C VAL A 172 4.92 12.20 -1.24
N SER A 173 4.15 13.27 -1.41
CA SER A 173 4.39 14.29 -2.41
C SER A 173 4.44 15.67 -1.75
N SER A 174 4.94 16.65 -2.49
CA SER A 174 4.63 18.04 -2.15
C SER A 174 3.11 18.22 -2.17
N GLU A 175 2.60 19.05 -1.25
CA GLU A 175 1.17 19.33 -1.21
C GLU A 175 0.71 19.95 -2.54
N LEU A 176 -0.37 19.41 -3.11
CA LEU A 176 -1.07 20.04 -4.23
C LEU A 176 -2.04 21.08 -3.66
N THR A 177 -1.99 22.30 -4.19
CA THR A 177 -3.01 23.31 -3.89
C THR A 177 -4.40 22.79 -4.27
N GLY A 178 -5.24 22.59 -3.26
CA GLY A 178 -6.63 22.18 -3.42
C GLY A 178 -7.38 22.35 -2.09
N THR A 179 -8.70 22.23 -2.16
CA THR A 179 -9.56 22.24 -0.97
C THR A 179 -9.67 20.82 -0.42
N PRO A 180 -9.59 20.63 0.92
CA PRO A 180 -9.91 19.35 1.55
C PRO A 180 -11.26 18.85 1.06
N VAL A 181 -11.33 17.59 0.64
CA VAL A 181 -12.59 16.97 0.24
C VAL A 181 -13.11 16.15 1.42
N ASP A 182 -14.37 16.39 1.81
CA ASP A 182 -15.05 15.57 2.79
C ASP A 182 -15.57 14.29 2.10
N ASP A 183 -14.74 13.24 2.13
CA ASP A 183 -14.94 11.99 1.39
C ASP A 183 -15.64 10.89 2.25
N GLY A 184 -16.32 11.25 3.34
CA GLY A 184 -17.09 10.31 4.18
C GLY A 184 -16.43 9.92 5.51
N PRO A 185 -16.85 8.80 6.14
CA PRO A 185 -16.42 8.45 7.49
C PRO A 185 -14.91 8.15 7.55
N ARG A 186 -14.26 8.67 8.59
CA ARG A 186 -12.85 8.42 8.84
C ARG A 186 -12.67 7.02 9.44
N THR A 187 -11.92 6.18 8.75
CA THR A 187 -11.60 4.80 9.18
C THR A 187 -10.18 4.68 9.73
N ALA A 188 -9.34 5.69 9.47
CA ALA A 188 -7.98 5.80 9.98
C ALA A 188 -7.62 7.25 10.32
N GLN A 189 -6.62 7.41 11.16
CA GLN A 189 -6.07 8.69 11.60
C GLN A 189 -4.54 8.68 11.52
N LEU A 190 -3.96 9.82 11.16
CA LEU A 190 -2.52 10.05 11.17
C LEU A 190 -2.11 10.68 12.50
N VAL A 191 -1.21 10.01 13.22
CA VAL A 191 -0.65 10.46 14.49
C VAL A 191 0.84 10.75 14.28
N VAL A 192 1.24 11.99 14.55
CA VAL A 192 2.65 12.39 14.64
C VAL A 192 2.99 12.75 16.08
N ARG A 193 4.24 12.58 16.47
CA ARG A 193 4.70 12.93 17.82
C ARG A 193 5.84 13.94 17.75
N PRO A 194 5.93 14.89 18.70
CA PRO A 194 7.08 15.78 18.80
C PRO A 194 8.39 14.98 18.80
N ASN A 195 9.39 15.44 18.05
CA ASN A 195 10.72 14.83 17.93
C ASN A 195 10.76 13.41 17.33
N SER A 196 9.63 12.89 16.82
CA SER A 196 9.57 11.63 16.10
C SER A 196 9.65 11.88 14.60
N TYR A 197 10.56 11.21 13.91
CA TYR A 197 10.62 11.19 12.44
C TYR A 197 9.64 10.17 11.83
N LEU A 198 8.58 9.82 12.55
CA LEU A 198 7.58 8.85 12.11
C LEU A 198 6.20 9.46 12.18
N ALA A 199 5.43 9.25 11.12
CA ALA A 199 3.99 9.45 11.10
C ALA A 199 3.32 8.07 11.13
N GLU A 200 2.41 7.86 12.08
CA GLU A 200 1.77 6.57 12.33
C GLU A 200 0.31 6.61 11.90
N ILE A 201 -0.14 5.60 11.17
CA ILE A 201 -1.54 5.43 10.79
C ILE A 201 -2.19 4.43 11.72
N TRP A 202 -3.19 4.89 12.47
CA TRP A 202 -3.98 4.09 13.39
C TRP A 202 -5.43 3.99 12.90
N PRO A 203 -6.18 2.94 13.28
CA PRO A 203 -7.64 2.96 13.15
C PRO A 203 -8.22 4.21 13.84
N ALA A 204 -9.26 4.80 13.23
CA ALA A 204 -9.98 5.94 13.79
C ALA A 204 -10.98 5.52 14.87
#